data_AF-D7FJ38-F1
#
_entry.id   AF-D7FJ38-F1
#
_cell.length_a   1.000
_cell.length_b   1.000
_cell.length_c   1.000
_cell.angle_alpha   90.00
_cell.angle_beta   90.00
_cell.angle_gamma   90.00
#
_symmetry.space_group_name_H-M   'P 1'
#
loop_
_entity.id
_entity.type
_entity.pdbx_description
1 polymer ?
#
loop_
_entity_poly.entity_id
_entity_poly.type
_entity_poly.pdbx_seq_one_letter_code
_entity_poly.pdbx_strand_id
1 'polypeptide(L)'
;MFKMRMVVALLTTLLLDVAKGDCGNGVAGIVSGGSCCAESCGTCGGVGCGGREGGAMSCCTSAIEGAGVLCDTTSAGPCRISTAVQRPTHDTHQAGAWALQLTHTRR
;
A
#
# COMPACT_ATOMS: atom_id res chain seq x y z
N MET A 1 1.17 40.17 10.46
CA MET A 1 2.06 38.99 10.43
C MET A 1 1.34 37.66 10.73
N PHE A 2 0.15 37.64 11.35
CA PHE A 2 -0.62 36.40 11.61
C PHE A 2 -1.52 35.93 10.44
N LYS A 3 -1.96 36.85 9.57
CA LYS A 3 -2.88 36.54 8.45
C LYS A 3 -2.24 35.70 7.33
N MET A 4 -0.91 35.79 7.17
CA MET A 4 -0.17 35.09 6.12
C MET A 4 0.18 33.63 6.49
N ARG A 5 0.26 33.30 7.80
CA ARG A 5 0.53 31.95 8.29
C ARG A 5 -0.70 31.04 8.22
N MET A 6 -1.91 31.61 8.33
CA MET A 6 -3.17 30.87 8.17
C MET A 6 -3.44 30.47 6.71
N VAL A 7 -3.13 31.36 5.76
CA VAL A 7 -3.29 31.08 4.32
C VAL A 7 -2.25 30.06 3.83
N VAL A 8 -1.00 30.13 4.31
CA VAL A 8 0.02 29.11 4.04
C VAL A 8 -0.40 27.77 4.62
N ALA A 9 -0.92 27.71 5.85
CA ALA A 9 -1.42 26.46 6.44
C ALA A 9 -2.57 25.85 5.61
N LEU A 10 -3.57 26.66 5.22
CA LEU A 10 -4.71 26.23 4.39
C LEU A 10 -4.29 25.77 2.98
N LEU A 11 -3.36 26.48 2.32
CA LEU A 11 -2.84 26.09 1.01
C LEU A 11 -1.90 24.87 1.08
N THR A 12 -1.13 24.71 2.15
CA THR A 12 -0.32 23.49 2.35
C THR A 12 -1.21 22.29 2.63
N THR A 13 -2.28 22.42 3.43
CA THR A 13 -3.21 21.31 3.67
C THR A 13 -4.02 20.93 2.43
N LEU A 14 -4.24 21.86 1.49
CA LEU A 14 -4.88 21.57 0.20
C LEU A 14 -3.94 20.91 -0.84
N LEU A 15 -2.63 20.86 -0.58
CA LEU A 15 -1.62 20.29 -1.48
C LEU A 15 -0.90 19.06 -0.89
N LEU A 16 -1.18 18.70 0.37
CA LEU A 16 -0.69 17.47 0.98
C LEU A 16 -1.70 16.34 0.74
N ASP A 17 -1.94 16.03 -0.52
CA ASP A 17 -2.25 14.65 -0.92
C ASP A 17 -0.95 13.87 -0.73
N VAL A 18 -0.59 13.62 0.53
CA VAL A 18 0.57 12.80 0.86
C VAL A 18 0.33 11.47 0.12
N ALA A 19 1.25 11.14 -0.79
CA ALA A 19 1.34 9.85 -1.46
C ALA A 19 1.72 8.79 -0.42
N LYS A 20 0.79 8.59 0.51
CA LYS A 20 0.83 7.69 1.64
C LYS A 20 0.53 6.33 1.05
N GLY A 21 1.54 5.46 0.99
CA GLY A 21 1.48 4.18 0.27
C GLY A 21 0.11 3.52 0.39
N ASP A 22 -0.57 3.35 -0.73
CA ASP A 22 -1.90 2.80 -0.75
C ASP A 22 -1.81 1.27 -0.72
N CYS A 23 -2.34 0.69 0.34
CA CYS A 23 -2.47 -0.76 0.52
C CYS A 23 -3.61 -1.37 -0.32
N GLY A 24 -3.96 -0.71 -1.43
CA GLY A 24 -5.16 -0.95 -2.23
C GLY A 24 -6.40 -0.26 -1.66
N ASN A 25 -7.39 0.01 -2.52
CA ASN A 25 -8.71 0.57 -2.16
C ASN A 25 -8.67 1.86 -1.31
N GLY A 26 -7.62 2.66 -1.42
CA GLY A 26 -7.46 3.90 -0.64
C GLY A 26 -7.06 3.69 0.82
N VAL A 27 -6.64 2.47 1.19
CA VAL A 27 -6.16 2.15 2.54
C VAL A 27 -4.75 2.71 2.72
N ALA A 28 -4.57 3.62 3.68
CA ALA A 28 -3.27 4.20 3.96
C ALA A 28 -2.37 3.24 4.74
N GLY A 29 -1.12 3.04 4.30
CA GLY A 29 -0.13 2.25 5.03
C GLY A 29 1.19 2.01 4.29
N ILE A 30 1.95 1.01 4.76
CA ILE A 30 3.22 0.62 4.15
C ILE A 30 3.07 -0.80 3.62
N VAL A 31 3.17 -0.95 2.29
CA VAL A 31 3.05 -2.25 1.61
C VAL A 31 4.36 -3.01 1.69
N SER A 32 4.30 -4.29 2.09
CA SER A 32 5.39 -5.24 1.98
C SER A 32 4.85 -6.62 1.65
N GLY A 33 5.09 -7.07 0.41
CA GLY A 33 4.56 -8.33 -0.09
C GLY A 33 3.02 -8.35 -0.05
N GLY A 34 2.44 -9.36 0.60
CA GLY A 34 0.98 -9.49 0.78
C GLY A 34 0.42 -8.79 2.02
N SER A 35 1.21 -7.96 2.70
CA SER A 35 0.83 -7.29 3.95
C SER A 35 0.91 -5.77 3.82
N CYS A 36 -0.01 -5.10 4.50
CA CYS A 36 -0.04 -3.67 4.72
C CYS A 36 0.19 -3.39 6.19
N CYS A 37 1.27 -2.70 6.53
CA CYS A 37 1.55 -2.24 7.88
C CYS A 37 0.96 -0.85 8.13
N ALA A 38 0.78 -0.51 9.41
CA ALA A 38 0.47 0.85 9.80
C ALA A 38 1.62 1.80 9.43
N GLU A 39 1.32 3.07 9.19
CA GLU A 39 2.36 4.00 8.77
C GLU A 39 3.29 4.46 9.89
N SER A 40 2.82 4.41 11.13
CA SER A 40 3.65 4.65 12.32
C SER A 40 4.87 3.74 12.37
N CYS A 41 4.82 2.61 11.67
CA CYS A 41 5.92 1.67 11.59
C CYS A 41 7.16 2.26 10.90
N GLY A 42 7.00 3.23 9.98
CA GLY A 42 8.07 3.79 9.12
C GLY A 42 8.63 2.79 8.09
N THR A 43 8.65 1.50 8.42
CA THR A 43 8.99 0.37 7.55
C THR A 43 8.10 -0.82 7.91
N CYS A 44 7.74 -1.64 6.92
CA CYS A 44 6.89 -2.82 7.11
C CYS A 44 7.74 -4.10 7.13
N GLY A 45 7.66 -4.87 8.22
CA GLY A 45 8.42 -6.10 8.43
C GLY A 45 9.91 -5.90 8.78
N GLY A 46 10.67 -6.99 8.72
CA GLY A 46 12.10 -7.04 9.06
C GLY A 46 12.42 -7.24 10.54
N VAL A 47 13.71 -7.37 10.85
CA VAL A 47 14.20 -7.58 12.22
C VAL A 47 13.81 -6.40 13.11
N GLY A 48 13.31 -6.70 14.30
CA GLY A 48 12.92 -5.68 15.27
C GLY A 48 11.59 -4.98 14.97
N CYS A 49 10.81 -5.43 13.98
CA CYS A 49 9.50 -4.85 13.66
C CYS A 49 8.56 -4.72 14.88
N GLY A 50 8.66 -5.63 15.85
CA GLY A 50 7.84 -5.61 17.06
C GLY A 50 8.17 -4.48 18.04
N GLY A 51 9.36 -3.88 17.93
CA GLY A 51 9.79 -2.73 18.76
C GLY A 51 9.42 -1.37 18.17
N ARG A 52 8.75 -1.34 17.02
CA ARG A 52 8.33 -0.09 16.36
C ARG A 52 7.01 0.42 16.91
N GLU A 53 6.69 1.68 16.61
CA GLU A 53 5.42 2.29 17.02
C GLU A 53 4.22 1.55 16.39
N GLY A 54 3.32 1.08 17.25
CA GLY A 54 2.21 0.19 16.87
C GLY A 54 2.49 -1.30 17.14
N GLY A 55 3.74 -1.66 17.45
CA GLY A 55 4.14 -3.00 17.87
C GLY A 55 4.04 -4.06 16.77
N ALA A 56 4.24 -5.31 17.17
CA ALA A 56 4.30 -6.43 16.23
C ALA A 56 3.02 -6.59 15.39
N MET A 57 1.85 -6.40 15.99
CA MET A 57 0.56 -6.53 15.30
C MET A 57 0.36 -5.47 14.21
N SER A 58 1.06 -4.34 14.28
CA SER A 58 0.94 -3.27 13.29
C SER A 58 2.05 -3.26 12.26
N CYS A 59 3.23 -3.79 12.61
CA CYS A 59 4.46 -3.61 11.83
C CYS A 59 5.14 -4.90 11.38
N CYS A 60 4.82 -6.05 11.98
CA CYS A 60 5.42 -7.33 11.59
C CYS A 60 4.51 -8.06 10.62
N THR A 61 4.98 -8.29 9.40
CA THR A 61 4.24 -9.01 8.36
C THR A 61 3.73 -10.37 8.84
N SER A 62 4.53 -11.14 9.59
CA SER A 62 4.11 -12.44 10.14
C SER A 62 2.91 -12.35 11.08
N ALA A 63 2.82 -11.29 11.90
CA ALA A 63 1.70 -11.09 12.81
C ALA A 63 0.43 -10.66 12.07
N ILE A 64 0.59 -9.80 11.05
CA ILE A 64 -0.49 -9.32 10.19
C ILE A 64 -1.06 -10.47 9.34
N GLU A 65 -0.18 -11.31 8.79
CA GLU A 65 -0.57 -12.50 8.04
C GLU A 65 -1.28 -13.51 8.93
N GLY A 66 -0.79 -13.72 10.16
CA GLY A 66 -1.43 -14.58 11.14
C GLY A 66 -2.80 -14.08 11.60
N ALA A 67 -3.02 -12.76 11.63
CA ALA A 67 -4.32 -12.18 11.96
C ALA A 67 -5.39 -12.41 10.88
N GLY A 68 -4.99 -12.56 9.61
CA GLY A 68 -5.89 -12.92 8.52
C GLY A 68 -6.91 -11.83 8.11
N VAL A 69 -6.78 -10.61 8.63
CA VAL A 69 -7.70 -9.49 8.34
C VAL A 69 -7.38 -8.92 6.96
N LEU A 70 -8.38 -8.72 6.10
CA LEU A 70 -8.19 -8.18 4.74
C LEU A 70 -8.32 -6.65 4.70
N CYS A 71 -7.51 -5.98 3.88
CA CYS A 71 -7.58 -4.52 3.73
C CYS A 71 -8.93 -4.03 3.19
N ASP A 72 -9.62 -4.89 2.42
CA ASP A 72 -10.94 -4.62 1.87
C ASP A 72 -12.04 -4.47 2.94
N THR A 73 -11.81 -4.96 4.17
CA THR A 73 -12.81 -4.92 5.24
C THR A 73 -12.53 -3.86 6.31
N THR A 74 -11.28 -3.44 6.47
CA THR A 74 -10.85 -2.59 7.59
C THR A 74 -10.61 -1.14 7.20
N SER A 75 -10.44 -0.86 5.90
CA SER A 75 -10.16 0.48 5.36
C SER A 75 -8.91 1.19 5.95
N ALA A 76 -8.10 0.48 6.75
CA ALA A 76 -6.90 0.96 7.42
C ALA A 76 -5.92 -0.21 7.65
N GLY A 77 -4.61 0.03 7.53
CA GLY A 77 -3.60 -0.93 8.01
C GLY A 77 -3.56 -0.98 9.55
N PRO A 78 -3.19 -2.11 10.17
CA PRO A 78 -2.58 -3.32 9.58
C PRO A 78 -3.58 -4.32 8.97
N CYS A 79 -3.29 -4.81 7.77
CA CYS A 79 -4.17 -5.73 7.06
C CYS A 79 -3.42 -6.52 5.98
N ARG A 80 -4.01 -7.63 5.50
CA ARG A 80 -3.55 -8.42 4.38
C ARG A 80 -4.15 -7.89 3.09
N ILE A 81 -3.32 -7.75 2.08
CA ILE A 81 -3.74 -7.32 0.75
C ILE A 81 -4.32 -8.55 0.04
N SER A 82 -5.58 -8.49 -0.35
CA SER A 82 -6.24 -9.58 -1.06
C SER A 82 -5.59 -9.81 -2.42
N THR A 83 -5.29 -11.06 -2.76
CA THR A 83 -4.77 -11.42 -4.09
C THR A 83 -5.81 -11.24 -5.20
N ALA A 84 -7.09 -10.99 -4.87
CA ALA A 84 -8.10 -10.55 -5.85
C ALA A 84 -7.95 -9.07 -6.23
N VAL A 85 -7.45 -8.22 -5.31
CA VAL A 85 -6.99 -6.84 -5.58
C VAL A 85 -5.58 -6.84 -6.19
N GLN A 86 -4.80 -7.91 -6.00
CA GLN A 86 -3.72 -8.28 -6.92
C GLN A 86 -4.30 -8.80 -8.26
N ARG A 87 -5.29 -8.11 -8.83
CA ARG A 87 -5.38 -8.08 -10.29
C ARG A 87 -3.98 -7.65 -10.72
N PRO A 88 -3.28 -8.42 -11.57
CA PRO A 88 -1.84 -8.32 -11.76
C PRO A 88 -1.47 -6.99 -12.42
N THR A 89 -1.41 -5.91 -11.66
CA THR A 89 -0.91 -4.60 -12.09
C THR A 89 0.47 -4.31 -11.56
N HIS A 90 1.02 -5.14 -10.68
CA HIS A 90 2.47 -5.19 -10.47
C HIS A 90 3.20 -6.13 -11.48
N ASP A 91 2.43 -6.76 -12.38
CA ASP A 91 2.93 -7.53 -13.54
C ASP A 91 2.20 -7.12 -14.85
N THR A 92 1.80 -5.85 -15.00
CA THR A 92 1.37 -5.36 -16.33
C THR A 92 2.59 -5.06 -17.23
N HIS A 93 3.48 -6.04 -17.34
CA HIS A 93 4.43 -6.16 -18.45
C HIS A 93 4.66 -7.63 -18.86
N GLN A 94 3.74 -8.59 -18.66
CA GLN A 94 3.94 -9.90 -19.31
C GLN A 94 2.73 -10.78 -19.65
N ALA A 95 1.49 -10.42 -19.31
CA ALA A 95 0.34 -11.28 -19.62
C ALA A 95 -0.40 -10.97 -20.95
N GLY A 96 0.20 -10.22 -21.87
CA GLY A 96 -0.45 -9.82 -23.13
C GLY A 96 0.41 -9.84 -24.41
N ALA A 97 1.72 -10.05 -24.32
CA ALA A 97 2.63 -9.89 -25.47
C ALA A 97 2.80 -11.15 -26.34
N TRP A 98 2.14 -12.27 -26.04
CA TRP A 98 2.27 -13.52 -26.83
C TRP A 98 0.99 -13.87 -27.61
N ALA A 99 -0.12 -13.17 -27.37
CA ALA A 99 -1.38 -13.42 -28.07
C ALA A 99 -1.50 -12.68 -29.42
N LEU A 100 -0.59 -11.75 -29.74
CA LEU A 100 -0.65 -10.96 -30.97
C LEU A 100 0.41 -11.34 -32.03
N GLN A 101 1.38 -12.21 -31.72
CA GLN A 101 2.44 -12.58 -32.67
C GLN A 101 2.17 -13.85 -33.50
N LEU A 102 1.01 -14.51 -33.35
CA LEU A 102 0.67 -15.68 -34.17
C LEU A 102 -0.21 -15.37 -35.40
N THR A 103 -0.55 -14.11 -35.66
CA THR A 103 -1.40 -13.73 -36.82
C THR A 103 -0.63 -13.15 -38.01
N HIS A 104 0.69 -12.94 -37.92
CA HIS A 104 1.51 -12.28 -38.96
C HIS A 104 2.56 -13.16 -39.64
N THR A 105 2.37 -14.48 -39.73
CA THR A 105 3.17 -15.36 -40.62
C THR A 105 2.31 -16.13 -41.62
N ARG A 106 1.23 -15.51 -42.10
CA ARG A 106 0.67 -15.86 -43.41
C ARG A 106 0.99 -14.78 -44.43
N ARG A 107 2.18 -14.87 -45.00
CA ARG A 107 2.45 -14.67 -46.43
C ARG A 107 3.83 -15.19 -46.77
#